data_AF-A0A1Y4THP8-F1
#
_entry.id   AF-A0A1Y4THP8-F1
#
_cell.length_a   1.000
_cell.length_b   1.000
_cell.length_c   1.000
_cell.angle_alpha   90.00
_cell.angle_beta   90.00
_cell.angle_gamma   90.00
#
_symmetry.space_group_name_H-M   'P 1'
#
loop_
_entity.id
_entity.type
_entity.pdbx_description
1 polymer ?
#
loop_
_entity_poly.entity_id
_entity_poly.type
_entity_poly.pdbx_seq_one_letter_code
_entity_poly.pdbx_strand_id
1 'polypeptide(L)'
;MLKVNGLELGFDITAPDDLHRYLDAAKAMDEAAASAPPLPKAEALSTREGLQAYTAYIEGQCKLLTDFVDNAFGDGTCNALLGPKTSLSGLMDVVAALREAVAAQGQQAGERIAAYMPNRATQGEK
;
A
#
# COMPACT_ATOMS: atom_id res chain seq x y z
N MET A 1 14.84 3.78 -3.27
CA MET A 1 14.82 3.17 -1.91
C MET A 1 13.86 3.92 -1.02
N LEU A 2 12.91 3.20 -0.43
CA LEU A 2 11.87 3.72 0.46
C LEU A 2 12.16 3.23 1.89
N LYS A 3 12.01 4.08 2.91
CA LYS A 3 12.23 3.67 4.32
C LYS A 3 10.91 3.72 5.09
N VAL A 4 10.52 2.59 5.67
CA VAL A 4 9.25 2.46 6.41
C VAL A 4 9.47 1.61 7.65
N ASN A 5 9.08 2.11 8.83
CA ASN A 5 9.22 1.41 10.12
C ASN A 5 10.63 0.81 10.37
N GLY A 6 11.68 1.49 9.91
CA GLY A 6 13.07 1.03 10.03
C GLY A 6 13.53 0.00 9.00
N LEU A 7 12.64 -0.45 8.11
CA LEU A 7 12.96 -1.33 6.98
C LEU A 7 13.26 -0.50 5.73
N GLU A 8 14.29 -0.90 4.99
CA GLU A 8 14.61 -0.33 3.67
C GLU A 8 14.00 -1.22 2.58
N LEU A 9 13.12 -0.63 1.78
CA LEU A 9 12.44 -1.27 0.67
C LEU A 9 13.06 -0.83 -0.64
N GLY A 10 13.15 -1.78 -1.58
CA GLY A 10 13.70 -1.59 -2.92
C GLY A 10 12.90 -0.66 -3.84
N PHE A 11 11.92 0.07 -3.30
CA PHE A 11 10.99 0.90 -4.06
C PHE A 11 11.55 2.31 -4.34
N ASP A 12 11.37 2.76 -5.58
CA ASP A 12 11.69 4.10 -6.05
C ASP A 12 10.58 4.65 -6.95
N ILE A 13 9.91 5.73 -6.50
CA ILE A 13 8.84 6.37 -7.24
C ILE A 13 9.28 6.99 -8.59
N THR A 14 10.59 7.13 -8.80
CA THR A 14 11.15 7.58 -10.10
C THR A 14 11.47 6.43 -11.04
N ALA A 15 11.39 5.18 -10.57
CA ALA A 15 11.53 3.98 -11.38
C ALA A 15 10.16 3.58 -11.95
N PRO A 16 9.97 3.59 -13.28
CA PRO A 16 8.70 3.20 -13.89
C PRO A 16 8.24 1.79 -13.54
N ASP A 17 9.16 0.84 -13.44
CA ASP A 17 8.84 -0.56 -13.11
C ASP A 17 8.24 -0.69 -11.71
N ASP A 18 8.71 0.11 -10.74
CA ASP A 18 8.18 0.13 -9.38
C ASP A 18 6.78 0.74 -9.34
N LEU A 19 6.58 1.82 -10.09
CA LEU A 19 5.25 2.43 -10.26
C LEU A 19 4.27 1.47 -10.92
N HIS A 20 4.68 0.75 -11.97
CA HIS A 20 3.84 -0.26 -12.61
C HIS A 20 3.45 -1.36 -11.61
N ARG A 21 4.40 -1.92 -10.87
CA ARG A 21 4.11 -2.91 -9.82
C ARG A 21 3.13 -2.39 -8.77
N TYR A 22 3.32 -1.16 -8.30
CA TYR A 22 2.42 -0.54 -7.33
C TYR A 22 1.00 -0.34 -7.88
N LEU A 23 0.86 0.13 -9.13
CA LEU A 23 -0.43 0.33 -9.78
C LEU A 23 -1.14 -1.00 -10.08
N ASP A 24 -0.40 -2.02 -10.54
CA ASP A 24 -0.93 -3.35 -10.79
C ASP A 24 -1.38 -4.01 -9.48
N ALA A 25 -0.63 -3.85 -8.39
CA ALA A 25 -1.03 -4.31 -7.07
C ALA A 25 -2.30 -3.62 -6.56
N ALA A 26 -2.43 -2.30 -6.78
CA ALA A 26 -3.63 -1.55 -6.41
C ALA A 26 -4.86 -2.04 -7.20
N LYS A 27 -4.69 -2.25 -8.51
CA LYS A 27 -5.74 -2.78 -9.38
C LYS A 27 -6.17 -4.19 -8.95
N ALA A 28 -5.21 -5.08 -8.68
CA ALA A 28 -5.50 -6.43 -8.20
C ALA A 28 -6.25 -6.41 -6.86
N MET A 29 -5.91 -5.48 -5.96
CA MET A 29 -6.64 -5.28 -4.71
C MET A 29 -8.09 -4.86 -4.95
N ASP A 30 -8.35 -3.90 -5.86
CA ASP A 30 -9.70 -3.44 -6.20
C ASP A 30 -10.55 -4.58 -6.80
N GLU A 31 -9.97 -5.38 -7.69
CA GLU A 31 -10.63 -6.56 -8.28
C GLU A 31 -10.95 -7.62 -7.23
N ALA A 32 -10.01 -7.91 -6.32
CA ALA A 32 -10.21 -8.87 -5.25
C ALA A 32 -11.21 -8.37 -4.19
N ALA A 33 -11.24 -7.07 -3.90
CA ALA A 33 -12.18 -6.45 -2.99
C ALA A 33 -13.62 -6.57 -3.47
N ALA A 34 -13.86 -6.56 -4.78
CA ALA A 34 -15.19 -6.76 -5.36
C ALA A 34 -15.79 -8.15 -5.03
N SER A 35 -14.94 -9.13 -4.72
CA SER A 35 -15.34 -10.49 -4.35
C SER A 35 -15.21 -10.78 -2.85
N ALA A 36 -14.82 -9.78 -2.05
CA ALA A 36 -14.62 -9.96 -0.63
C ALA A 36 -15.95 -10.20 0.12
N PRO A 37 -15.95 -11.00 1.21
CA PRO A 37 -17.12 -11.11 2.06
C PRO A 37 -17.60 -9.73 2.52
N PRO A 38 -18.92 -9.48 2.64
CA PRO A 38 -19.41 -8.23 3.20
C PRO A 38 -19.15 -8.19 4.71
N LEU A 39 -18.99 -6.99 5.25
CA LEU A 39 -18.96 -6.78 6.70
C LEU A 39 -20.30 -7.25 7.30
N PRO A 40 -20.32 -8.20 8.25
CA PRO A 40 -21.54 -8.59 8.93
C PRO A 40 -22.15 -7.43 9.71
N LYS A 41 -23.48 -7.42 9.83
CA LYS A 41 -24.16 -6.40 10.65
C LYS A 41 -23.82 -6.60 12.13
N ALA A 42 -23.83 -5.50 12.89
CA ALA A 42 -23.47 -5.51 14.31
C ALA A 42 -24.33 -6.48 15.14
N GLU A 43 -25.60 -6.65 14.81
CA GLU A 43 -26.53 -7.53 15.52
C GLU A 43 -26.12 -9.00 15.39
N ALA A 44 -25.50 -9.38 14.28
CA ALA A 44 -25.04 -10.74 14.03
C ALA A 44 -23.83 -11.12 14.91
N LEU A 45 -23.07 -10.15 15.41
CA LEU A 45 -21.89 -10.41 16.26
C LEU A 45 -22.24 -11.00 17.64
N SER A 46 -23.53 -11.01 17.99
CA SER A 46 -24.02 -11.68 19.20
C SER A 46 -24.20 -13.19 19.05
N THR A 47 -24.11 -13.72 17.82
CA THR A 47 -24.26 -15.16 17.53
C THR A 47 -22.95 -15.78 17.09
N ARG A 48 -22.83 -17.11 17.24
CA ARG A 48 -21.66 -17.86 16.79
C ARG A 48 -21.47 -17.74 15.28
N GLU A 49 -22.54 -17.84 14.51
CA GLU A 49 -22.53 -17.77 13.05
C GLU A 49 -22.09 -16.38 12.57
N GLY A 50 -22.52 -15.31 13.24
CA GLY A 50 -22.08 -13.96 12.88
C GLY A 50 -20.63 -13.67 13.28
N LEU A 51 -20.13 -14.23 14.40
CA LEU A 51 -18.71 -14.18 14.74
C LEU A 51 -17.85 -14.95 13.72
N GLN A 52 -18.34 -16.08 13.20
CA GLN A 52 -17.67 -16.81 12.11
C GLN A 52 -17.63 -15.99 10.82
N ALA A 53 -18.75 -15.38 10.42
CA ALA A 53 -18.80 -14.49 9.26
C ALA A 53 -17.87 -13.27 9.42
N TYR A 54 -17.79 -12.71 10.63
CA TYR A 54 -16.90 -11.60 10.92
C TYR A 54 -15.43 -12.02 10.86
N THR A 55 -15.10 -13.20 11.38
CA THR A 55 -13.75 -13.76 11.27
C THR A 55 -13.34 -13.92 9.81
N ALA A 56 -14.21 -14.52 8.98
CA ALA A 56 -13.94 -14.67 7.54
C ALA A 56 -13.80 -13.32 6.81
N TYR A 57 -14.60 -12.31 7.21
CA TYR A 57 -14.44 -10.94 6.71
C TYR A 57 -13.07 -10.37 7.06
N ILE A 58 -12.66 -10.44 8.34
CA ILE A 58 -11.37 -9.92 8.80
C ILE A 58 -10.21 -10.65 8.13
N GLU A 59 -10.26 -11.98 8.01
CA GLU A 59 -9.26 -12.76 7.28
C GLU A 59 -9.15 -12.32 5.82
N GLY A 60 -10.27 -12.11 5.14
CA GLY A 60 -10.30 -11.58 3.79
C GLY A 60 -9.66 -10.20 3.67
N GLN A 61 -9.98 -9.27 4.58
CA GLN A 61 -9.37 -7.94 4.60
C GLN A 61 -7.86 -8.01 4.90
N CYS A 62 -7.45 -8.86 5.83
CA CYS A 62 -6.04 -9.06 6.15
C CYS A 62 -5.28 -9.56 4.92
N LYS A 63 -5.85 -10.53 4.19
CA LYS A 63 -5.26 -11.06 2.97
C LYS A 63 -5.15 -9.98 1.88
N LEU A 64 -6.20 -9.21 1.63
CA LEU A 64 -6.19 -8.13 0.63
C LEU A 64 -5.05 -7.14 0.86
N LEU A 65 -4.88 -6.68 2.11
CA LEU A 65 -3.82 -5.72 2.44
C LEU A 65 -2.44 -6.37 2.39
N THR A 66 -2.32 -7.63 2.81
CA THR A 66 -1.05 -8.36 2.75
C THR A 66 -0.60 -8.56 1.31
N ASP A 67 -1.49 -9.06 0.45
CA ASP A 67 -1.23 -9.29 -0.97
C ASP A 67 -0.90 -7.97 -1.68
N PHE A 68 -1.60 -6.88 -1.37
CA PHE A 68 -1.26 -5.56 -1.92
C PHE A 68 0.17 -5.14 -1.58
N VAL A 69 0.55 -5.23 -0.30
CA VAL A 69 1.88 -4.82 0.15
C VAL A 69 2.96 -5.70 -0.48
N ASP A 70 2.78 -7.01 -0.49
CA ASP A 70 3.75 -7.94 -1.03
C ASP A 70 3.90 -7.79 -2.55
N ASN A 71 2.80 -7.62 -3.29
CA ASN A 71 2.85 -7.39 -4.74
C ASN A 71 3.49 -6.04 -5.10
N ALA A 72 3.23 -4.98 -4.31
CA ALA A 72 3.75 -3.64 -4.59
C ALA A 72 5.22 -3.47 -4.20
N PHE A 73 5.64 -4.08 -3.08
CA PHE A 73 6.95 -3.80 -2.46
C PHE A 73 7.88 -5.01 -2.41
N GLY A 74 7.39 -6.20 -2.76
CA GLY A 74 8.13 -7.46 -2.82
C GLY A 74 7.61 -8.49 -1.80
N ASP A 75 7.69 -9.77 -2.16
CA ASP A 75 7.19 -10.89 -1.35
C ASP A 75 7.71 -10.86 0.10
N GLY A 76 6.80 -11.01 1.06
CA GLY A 76 7.13 -11.05 2.48
C GLY A 76 7.40 -9.69 3.13
N THR A 77 7.29 -8.59 2.37
CA THR A 77 7.43 -7.21 2.90
C THR A 77 6.41 -6.93 3.98
N CYS A 78 5.17 -7.35 3.79
CA CYS A 78 4.10 -7.11 4.74
C CYS A 78 4.42 -7.73 6.11
N ASN A 79 4.84 -8.99 6.13
CA ASN A 79 5.21 -9.70 7.35
C ASN A 79 6.43 -9.07 8.04
N ALA A 80 7.40 -8.58 7.26
CA ALA A 80 8.57 -7.89 7.79
C ALA A 80 8.19 -6.56 8.49
N LEU A 81 7.17 -5.86 8.00
CA LEU A 81 6.70 -4.58 8.56
C LEU A 81 5.74 -4.75 9.74
N LEU A 82 4.96 -5.83 9.78
CA LEU A 82 3.89 -6.02 10.77
C LEU A 82 4.36 -6.58 12.12
N GLY A 83 5.45 -7.36 12.11
CA GLY A 83 5.91 -8.11 13.28
C GLY A 83 5.08 -9.38 13.56
N PRO A 84 5.09 -9.92 14.80
CA PRO A 84 4.67 -11.29 15.09
C PRO A 84 3.15 -11.54 15.09
N LYS A 85 2.31 -10.50 14.96
CA LYS A 85 0.85 -10.63 15.03
C LYS A 85 0.17 -10.00 13.83
N THR A 86 -0.47 -10.83 13.01
CA THR A 86 -1.36 -10.37 11.95
C THR A 86 -2.67 -9.84 12.53
N SER A 87 -2.88 -8.54 12.42
CA SER A 87 -4.14 -7.88 12.77
C SER A 87 -4.50 -6.86 11.71
N LEU A 88 -5.80 -6.71 11.42
CA LEU A 88 -6.27 -5.77 10.41
C LEU A 88 -5.84 -4.33 10.72
N SER A 89 -5.90 -3.93 12.00
CA SER A 89 -5.43 -2.60 12.43
C SER A 89 -3.95 -2.39 12.11
N GLY A 90 -3.08 -3.36 12.47
CA GLY A 90 -1.66 -3.26 12.16
C GLY A 90 -1.40 -3.21 10.65
N LEU A 91 -2.19 -3.94 9.85
CA LEU A 91 -2.07 -3.92 8.39
C LEU A 91 -2.47 -2.56 7.83
N MET A 92 -3.53 -1.95 8.36
CA MET A 92 -3.93 -0.59 8.01
C MET A 92 -2.82 0.43 8.35
N ASP A 93 -2.19 0.29 9.52
CA ASP A 93 -1.08 1.16 9.94
C ASP A 93 0.14 1.01 9.02
N VAL A 94 0.49 -0.22 8.64
CA VAL A 94 1.57 -0.50 7.67
C VAL A 94 1.26 0.12 6.31
N VAL A 95 0.06 -0.07 5.78
CA VAL A 95 -0.35 0.51 4.49
C VAL A 95 -0.35 2.04 4.55
N ALA A 96 -0.79 2.63 5.67
CA ALA A 96 -0.76 4.08 5.86
C ALA A 96 0.69 4.61 5.84
N ALA A 97 1.59 3.98 6.59
CA ALA A 97 3.00 4.36 6.62
C ALA A 97 3.70 4.19 5.25
N LEU A 98 3.36 3.15 4.50
CA LEU A 98 3.84 2.95 3.12
C LEU A 98 3.37 4.08 2.21
N ARG A 99 2.09 4.44 2.25
CA ARG A 99 1.52 5.53 1.43
C ARG A 99 2.15 6.87 1.75
N GLU A 100 2.34 7.16 3.04
CA GLU A 100 3.02 8.38 3.49
C GLU A 100 4.46 8.44 2.96
N ALA A 101 5.20 7.34 3.06
CA ALA A 101 6.57 7.28 2.57
C ALA A 101 6.64 7.46 1.04
N VAL A 102 5.74 6.81 0.29
CA VAL A 102 5.66 6.96 -1.18
C VAL A 102 5.36 8.41 -1.55
N ALA A 103 4.39 9.06 -0.89
CA ALA A 103 4.07 10.45 -1.12
C ALA A 103 5.26 11.38 -0.83
N ALA A 104 5.95 11.18 0.29
CA ALA A 104 7.13 11.96 0.65
C ALA A 104 8.28 11.79 -0.37
N GLN A 105 8.52 10.55 -0.84
CA GLN A 105 9.50 10.29 -1.88
C GLN A 105 9.11 10.98 -3.20
N GLY A 106 7.82 10.99 -3.55
CA GLY A 106 7.28 11.67 -4.73
C GLY A 106 7.47 13.17 -4.68
N GLN A 107 7.24 13.79 -3.52
CA GLN A 107 7.48 15.22 -3.33
C GLN A 107 8.97 15.55 -3.53
N GLN A 108 9.87 14.81 -2.89
CA GLN A 108 11.32 15.01 -3.03
C GLN A 108 11.79 14.81 -4.47
N ALA A 109 11.24 13.82 -5.17
CA ALA A 109 11.52 13.59 -6.59
C ALA A 109 11.05 14.78 -7.43
N GLY A 110 9.84 15.29 -7.19
CA GLY A 110 9.29 16.45 -7.88
C GLY A 110 10.16 17.70 -7.72
N GLU A 111 10.61 17.98 -6.51
CA GLU A 111 11.53 19.10 -6.21
C GLU A 111 12.86 18.97 -6.96
N ARG A 112 13.45 17.76 -6.99
CA ARG A 112 14.68 17.48 -7.74
C ARG A 112 14.47 17.65 -9.24
N ILE A 113 13.39 17.07 -9.78
CA ILE A 113 13.07 17.19 -11.21
C ILE A 113 12.88 18.66 -11.58
N ALA A 114 12.17 19.45 -10.77
CA ALA A 114 11.99 20.87 -10.99
C ALA A 114 13.32 21.65 -11.01
N ALA A 115 14.28 21.28 -10.14
CA ALA A 115 15.61 21.88 -10.14
C ALA A 115 16.46 21.54 -11.39
N TYR A 116 16.24 20.36 -11.99
CA TYR A 116 16.95 19.92 -13.20
C TYR A 116 16.21 20.22 -14.50
N MET A 117 14.94 20.60 -14.46
CA MET A 117 14.25 21.17 -15.62
C MET A 117 14.85 22.55 -15.86
N PRO A 118 15.62 22.76 -16.95
CA PRO A 118 16.10 24.08 -17.29
C PRO A 118 14.88 24.98 -17.46
N ASN A 119 14.99 26.27 -17.11
CA ASN A 119 13.98 27.27 -17.45
C ASN A 119 13.62 27.18 -18.95
N ARG A 120 12.62 26.37 -19.31
CA ARG A 120 12.13 26.25 -20.69
C ARG A 120 11.52 27.58 -21.17
N ALA A 121 11.25 28.50 -20.25
CA ALA A 121 10.82 29.87 -20.54
C ALA A 121 11.94 30.81 -20.99
N THR A 122 13.23 30.50 -20.78
CA THR A 122 14.32 31.48 -20.97
C THR A 122 15.38 31.07 -22.00
N GLN A 123 15.21 29.95 -22.71
CA GLN A 123 16.10 29.55 -23.81
C GLN A 123 15.56 29.89 -25.21
N GLY A 124 14.42 30.56 -25.31
CA GLY A 124 13.82 31.01 -26.58
C GLY A 124 14.11 32.46 -26.97
N GLU A 125 14.93 33.20 -26.20
CA GLU A 125 15.27 34.60 -26.48
C GLU A 125 16.78 34.83 -26.40
N LYS A 126 17.51 34.36 -27.42
CA LYS A 126 18.79 34.96 -27.85
C LYS A 126 18.97 34.82 -29.35
#